data_AF-A0A519VEY2-F1
#
_entry.id   AF-A0A519VEY2-F1
#
_cell.length_a   1.000
_cell.length_b   1.000
_cell.length_c   1.000
_cell.angle_alpha   90.00
_cell.angle_beta   90.00
_cell.angle_gamma   90.00
#
_symmetry.space_group_name_H-M   'P 1'
#
loop_
_entity.id
_entity.type
_entity.pdbx_description
1 polymer ?
#
loop_
_entity_poly.entity_id
_entity_poly.type
_entity_poly.pdbx_seq_one_letter_code
_entity_poly.pdbx_strand_id
1 'polypeptide(L)'
;MNFQLNNNLGNWLTQLNEKTVDKIYQVDFNNDRHEDIYLPWLFFITFLDFDKFLEIEGDFDGEHIRINLNDISELILKLKENDMPNEPDLWRVYNTDQDEILGKLLKQKINFIEYGIDKDEFEINGTLIKGEKDVFKFIRLNCNKLNLTIFEGGATGLGVSDDKDVKLNFDETFDIYDTKEKTTANRGLAL
;
A
#
# COMPACT_ATOMS: atom_id res chain seq x y z
N MET A 1 9.41 -27.21 16.68
CA MET A 1 8.22 -26.33 16.75
C MET A 1 7.69 -26.20 15.34
N ASN A 2 6.47 -26.69 15.08
CA ASN A 2 5.78 -26.44 13.82
C ASN A 2 5.15 -25.07 13.91
N PHE A 3 5.80 -24.05 13.35
CA PHE A 3 5.17 -22.76 13.13
C PHE A 3 4.35 -22.86 11.84
N GLN A 4 3.04 -22.97 11.99
CA GLN A 4 2.11 -22.80 10.87
C GLN A 4 2.12 -21.33 10.44
N LEU A 5 2.19 -21.10 9.13
CA LEU A 5 1.98 -19.80 8.49
C LEU A 5 0.76 -19.09 9.07
N ASN A 6 0.89 -17.79 9.35
CA ASN A 6 -0.27 -16.90 9.42
C ASN A 6 -0.76 -16.69 7.99
N ASN A 7 -1.50 -17.65 7.45
CA ASN A 7 -2.09 -17.63 6.08
C ASN A 7 -3.14 -16.51 5.87
N ASN A 8 -3.13 -15.46 6.70
CA ASN A 8 -4.18 -14.46 6.80
C ASN A 8 -3.72 -13.01 6.63
N LEU A 9 -2.42 -12.70 6.62
CA LEU A 9 -1.98 -11.33 6.37
C LEU A 9 -2.41 -10.91 4.95
N GLY A 10 -3.03 -9.73 4.85
CA GLY A 10 -3.51 -9.19 3.58
C GLY A 10 -4.82 -9.79 3.07
N ASN A 11 -5.36 -10.88 3.66
CA ASN A 11 -6.67 -11.42 3.23
C ASN A 11 -7.79 -10.38 3.32
N TRP A 12 -7.70 -9.47 4.31
CA TRP A 12 -8.65 -8.38 4.48
C TRP A 12 -8.64 -7.37 3.32
N LEU A 13 -7.58 -7.30 2.51
CA LEU A 13 -7.50 -6.45 1.31
C LEU A 13 -8.53 -6.85 0.25
N THR A 14 -9.05 -8.08 0.27
CA THR A 14 -10.17 -8.51 -0.58
C THR A 14 -11.42 -7.63 -0.43
N GLN A 15 -11.60 -6.99 0.74
CA GLN A 15 -12.71 -6.04 0.98
C GLN A 15 -12.64 -4.79 0.08
N LEU A 16 -11.45 -4.48 -0.45
CA LEU A 16 -11.21 -3.34 -1.33
C LEU A 16 -11.47 -3.65 -2.80
N ASN A 17 -11.64 -4.93 -3.16
CA ASN A 17 -12.02 -5.30 -4.51
C ASN A 17 -13.38 -4.64 -4.84
N GLU A 18 -13.49 -4.19 -6.09
CA GLU A 18 -14.65 -3.49 -6.64
C GLU A 18 -14.95 -2.12 -5.99
N LYS A 19 -14.15 -1.68 -5.01
CA LYS A 19 -14.28 -0.34 -4.42
C LYS A 19 -13.74 0.72 -5.36
N THR A 20 -14.42 1.86 -5.38
CA THR A 20 -14.01 3.02 -6.18
C THR A 20 -13.36 4.05 -5.27
N VAL A 21 -12.14 4.48 -5.58
CA VAL A 21 -11.42 5.48 -4.79
C VAL A 21 -12.13 6.83 -4.86
N ASP A 22 -12.39 7.45 -3.71
CA ASP A 22 -13.09 8.73 -3.58
C ASP A 22 -12.09 9.89 -3.37
N LYS A 23 -11.34 9.85 -2.26
CA LYS A 23 -10.34 10.87 -1.92
C LYS A 23 -9.04 10.20 -1.53
N ILE A 24 -7.97 10.95 -1.71
CA ILE A 24 -6.64 10.57 -1.28
C ILE A 24 -6.06 11.77 -0.55
N TYR A 25 -5.52 11.51 0.63
CA TYR A 25 -4.74 12.45 1.41
C TYR A 25 -3.33 11.91 1.50
N GLN A 26 -2.34 12.79 1.36
CA GLN A 26 -0.95 12.46 1.59
C GLN A 26 -0.38 13.34 2.70
N VAL A 27 0.58 12.77 3.43
CA VAL A 27 1.32 13.48 4.47
C VAL A 27 2.76 13.63 4.03
N ASP A 28 3.16 14.88 3.78
CA ASP A 28 4.49 15.24 3.28
C ASP A 28 5.28 15.99 4.36
N PHE A 29 6.61 16.01 4.22
CA PHE A 29 7.54 16.63 5.17
C PHE A 29 7.90 18.05 4.73
N ASN A 30 6.91 18.88 4.45
CA ASN A 30 7.14 20.32 4.27
C ASN A 30 5.83 21.13 4.19
N ASN A 31 5.99 22.44 4.33
CA ASN A 31 4.98 23.44 4.07
C ASN A 31 4.64 23.65 2.59
N ASP A 32 5.60 23.43 1.70
CA ASP A 32 5.42 23.52 0.25
C ASP A 32 5.80 22.19 -0.41
N ARG A 33 4.78 21.46 -0.80
CA ARG A 33 4.88 20.17 -1.47
C ARG A 33 5.62 20.21 -2.81
N HIS A 34 5.61 21.34 -3.51
CA HIS A 34 6.32 21.45 -4.80
C HIS A 34 7.82 21.67 -4.63
N GLU A 35 8.25 22.05 -3.42
CA GLU A 35 9.64 22.22 -3.04
C GLU A 35 10.15 21.05 -2.18
N ASP A 36 9.29 20.08 -1.88
CA ASP A 36 9.64 18.94 -1.06
C ASP A 36 10.54 17.96 -1.83
N ILE A 37 11.68 17.67 -1.22
CA ILE A 37 12.67 16.70 -1.73
C ILE A 37 12.45 15.31 -1.13
N TYR A 38 11.60 15.21 -0.11
CA TYR A 38 11.25 13.96 0.55
C TYR A 38 10.03 13.31 -0.09
N LEU A 39 9.92 12.00 0.04
CA LEU A 39 8.73 11.28 -0.39
C LEU A 39 7.66 11.39 0.71
N PRO A 40 6.37 11.28 0.36
CA PRO A 40 5.30 11.23 1.34
C PRO A 40 5.52 10.08 2.33
N TRP A 41 5.23 10.27 3.60
CA TRP A 41 5.37 9.20 4.61
C TRP A 41 4.11 8.38 4.79
N LEU A 42 2.96 8.98 4.53
CA LEU A 42 1.66 8.40 4.85
C LEU A 42 0.62 8.77 3.80
N PHE A 43 -0.15 7.78 3.39
CA PHE A 43 -1.32 7.96 2.52
C PHE A 43 -2.59 7.50 3.24
N PHE A 44 -3.65 8.29 3.09
CA PHE A 44 -5.01 7.91 3.45
C PHE A 44 -5.88 7.88 2.19
N ILE A 45 -6.46 6.72 1.88
CA ILE A 45 -7.28 6.52 0.68
C ILE A 45 -8.70 6.15 1.11
N THR A 46 -9.68 6.96 0.75
CA THR A 46 -11.11 6.68 0.99
C THR A 46 -11.78 6.11 -0.24
N PHE A 47 -12.94 5.49 -0.06
CA PHE A 47 -13.69 4.86 -1.14
C PHE A 47 -15.17 5.28 -1.12
N LEU A 48 -15.78 5.32 -2.29
CA LEU A 48 -17.22 5.58 -2.42
C LEU A 48 -18.02 4.46 -1.77
N ASP A 49 -19.04 4.85 -0.99
CA ASP A 49 -19.98 3.96 -0.31
C ASP A 49 -19.29 2.83 0.49
N PHE A 50 -18.18 3.16 1.15
CA PHE A 50 -17.45 2.26 2.04
C PHE A 50 -17.12 2.97 3.35
N ASP A 51 -17.37 2.29 4.45
CA ASP A 51 -17.24 2.82 5.82
C ASP A 51 -15.82 2.69 6.37
N LYS A 52 -14.84 2.41 5.52
CA LYS A 52 -13.43 2.29 5.88
C LYS A 52 -12.53 3.07 4.93
N PHE A 53 -11.35 3.43 5.41
CA PHE A 53 -10.27 3.99 4.61
C PHE A 53 -9.01 3.14 4.73
N LEU A 54 -8.22 3.13 3.66
CA LEU A 54 -6.93 2.48 3.61
C LEU A 54 -5.86 3.48 4.05
N GLU A 55 -5.01 3.04 4.97
CA GLU A 55 -3.86 3.78 5.48
C GLU A 55 -2.60 3.04 5.08
N ILE A 56 -1.65 3.74 4.47
CA ILE A 56 -0.37 3.18 4.01
C ILE A 56 0.74 4.07 4.53
N GLU A 57 1.60 3.55 5.40
CA GLU A 57 2.71 4.26 6.04
C GLU A 57 4.03 3.61 5.66
N GLY A 58 5.08 4.40 5.45
CA GLY A 58 6.46 3.88 5.39
C GLY A 58 6.89 3.35 6.76
N ASP A 59 7.63 2.26 6.83
CA ASP A 59 8.18 1.77 8.09
C ASP A 59 9.55 2.42 8.39
N PHE A 60 9.91 2.51 9.66
CA PHE A 60 11.16 3.13 10.12
C PHE A 60 12.42 2.38 9.68
N ASP A 61 12.28 1.14 9.22
CA ASP A 61 13.39 0.36 8.67
C ASP A 61 13.79 0.77 7.25
N GLY A 62 12.96 1.57 6.56
CA GLY A 62 13.22 2.01 5.18
C GLY A 62 13.17 0.88 4.15
N GLU A 63 12.53 -0.24 4.47
CA GLU A 63 12.30 -1.36 3.55
C GLU A 63 10.84 -1.82 3.47
N HIS A 64 10.08 -1.65 4.54
CA HIS A 64 8.70 -2.13 4.65
C HIS A 64 7.69 -0.99 4.64
N ILE A 65 6.45 -1.35 4.36
CA ILE A 65 5.28 -0.48 4.52
C ILE A 65 4.29 -1.13 5.47
N ARG A 66 3.60 -0.30 6.23
CA ARG A 66 2.45 -0.71 7.05
C ARG A 66 1.18 -0.38 6.31
N ILE A 67 0.27 -1.34 6.28
CA ILE A 67 -1.01 -1.18 5.60
C ILE A 67 -2.13 -1.54 6.57
N ASN A 68 -3.01 -0.57 6.81
CA ASN A 68 -4.14 -0.73 7.72
C ASN A 68 -5.45 -0.36 7.04
N LEU A 69 -6.54 -1.01 7.45
CA LEU A 69 -7.89 -0.67 7.04
C LEU A 69 -8.69 -0.24 8.26
N ASN A 70 -8.96 1.06 8.36
CA ASN A 70 -9.53 1.70 9.55
C ASN A 70 -10.95 2.20 9.28
N ASP A 71 -11.76 2.33 10.32
CA ASP A 71 -13.13 2.84 10.21
C ASP A 71 -13.13 4.33 9.83
N ILE A 72 -14.00 4.74 8.91
CA ILE A 72 -14.07 6.11 8.38
C ILE A 72 -14.35 7.16 9.46
N SER A 73 -14.93 6.77 10.59
CA SER A 73 -15.12 7.64 11.75
C SER A 73 -13.81 8.17 12.34
N GLU A 74 -12.69 7.46 12.13
CA GLU A 74 -11.37 7.85 12.66
C GLU A 74 -10.63 8.82 11.75
N LEU A 75 -11.02 8.95 10.48
CA LEU A 75 -10.27 9.69 9.46
C LEU A 75 -9.98 11.14 9.88
N ILE A 76 -11.00 11.87 10.35
CA ILE A 76 -10.82 13.29 10.73
C ILE A 76 -9.86 13.45 11.92
N LEU A 77 -9.84 12.49 12.85
CA LEU A 77 -8.89 12.52 13.96
C LEU A 77 -7.47 12.30 13.43
N LYS A 78 -7.27 11.25 12.62
CA LYS A 78 -5.97 10.92 12.03
C LYS A 78 -5.40 12.03 11.16
N LEU A 79 -6.23 12.65 10.31
CA LEU A 79 -5.78 13.79 9.50
C LEU A 79 -5.30 14.95 10.37
N LYS A 80 -5.97 15.24 11.50
CA LYS A 80 -5.55 16.31 12.41
C LYS A 80 -4.27 15.99 13.18
N GLU A 81 -4.09 14.73 13.58
CA GLU A 81 -2.88 14.29 14.28
C GLU A 81 -1.63 14.39 13.40
N ASN A 82 -1.81 14.28 12.08
CA ASN A 82 -0.74 14.35 11.08
C ASN A 82 -0.63 15.72 10.39
N ASP A 83 -1.46 16.69 10.76
CA ASP A 83 -1.42 18.04 10.19
C ASP A 83 -0.85 19.03 11.22
N MET A 84 0.42 19.40 11.04
CA MET A 84 1.14 20.35 11.90
C MET A 84 1.42 21.66 11.15
N PRO A 85 0.39 22.43 10.74
CA PRO A 85 0.55 23.55 9.82
C PRO A 85 1.35 24.72 10.39
N ASN A 86 1.45 24.81 11.71
CA ASN A 86 2.20 25.86 12.40
C ASN A 86 3.69 25.54 12.57
N GLU A 87 4.11 24.33 12.22
CA GLU A 87 5.48 23.85 12.35
C GLU A 87 6.07 23.63 10.95
N PRO A 88 6.90 24.56 10.45
CA PRO A 88 7.25 24.61 9.04
C PRO A 88 8.06 23.43 8.51
N ASP A 89 8.76 22.73 9.40
CA ASP A 89 9.62 21.58 9.11
C ASP A 89 8.98 20.27 9.58
N LEU A 90 7.65 20.23 9.74
CA LEU A 90 6.91 19.04 10.14
C LEU A 90 5.83 18.67 9.11
N TRP A 91 5.18 17.55 9.42
CA TRP A 91 4.12 16.92 8.65
C TRP A 91 2.98 17.86 8.28
N ARG A 92 2.58 17.81 7.01
CA ARG A 92 1.37 18.46 6.52
C ARG A 92 0.53 17.51 5.70
N VAL A 93 -0.78 17.65 5.85
CA VAL A 93 -1.76 16.85 5.11
C VAL A 93 -2.25 17.63 3.89
N TYR A 94 -2.12 17.01 2.72
CA TYR A 94 -2.59 17.55 1.45
C TYR A 94 -3.65 16.64 0.84
N ASN A 95 -4.63 17.23 0.14
CA ASN A 95 -5.42 16.45 -0.80
C ASN A 95 -4.55 16.17 -2.03
N THR A 96 -4.59 14.93 -2.51
CA THR A 96 -3.94 14.55 -3.77
C THR A 96 -4.89 14.89 -4.93
N ASP A 97 -4.37 15.51 -5.98
CA ASP A 97 -5.07 15.87 -7.21
C ASP A 97 -4.70 14.92 -8.36
N GLN A 98 -5.54 14.86 -9.40
CA GLN A 98 -5.39 13.89 -10.51
C GLN A 98 -4.11 14.06 -11.36
N ASP A 99 -3.43 15.19 -11.27
CA ASP A 99 -2.18 15.45 -12.01
C ASP A 99 -0.99 14.71 -11.39
N GLU A 100 -1.14 14.17 -10.17
CA GLU A 100 -0.15 13.37 -9.47
C GLU A 100 -0.23 11.90 -9.84
N ILE A 101 0.89 11.17 -9.72
CA ILE A 101 0.91 9.72 -9.97
C ILE A 101 -0.12 9.02 -9.08
N LEU A 102 -0.10 9.24 -7.76
CA LEU A 102 -1.06 8.66 -6.83
C LEU A 102 -2.51 9.10 -7.13
N GLY A 103 -2.69 10.37 -7.48
CA GLY A 103 -4.00 10.95 -7.81
C GLY A 103 -4.68 10.34 -9.03
N LYS A 104 -3.94 9.64 -9.90
CA LYS A 104 -4.52 8.85 -11.01
C LYS A 104 -5.48 7.75 -10.52
N LEU A 105 -5.39 7.33 -9.25
CA LEU A 105 -6.33 6.40 -8.64
C LEU A 105 -7.71 7.00 -8.39
N LEU A 106 -7.84 8.32 -8.27
CA LEU A 106 -9.12 8.96 -7.98
C LEU A 106 -10.17 8.55 -9.00
N LYS A 107 -11.34 8.09 -8.51
CA LYS A 107 -12.48 7.58 -9.29
C LYS A 107 -12.20 6.28 -10.05
N GLN A 108 -11.04 5.65 -9.85
CA GLN A 108 -10.77 4.32 -10.37
C GLN A 108 -11.42 3.27 -9.47
N LYS A 109 -11.97 2.25 -10.11
CA LYS A 109 -12.46 1.05 -9.46
C LYS A 109 -11.33 0.03 -9.39
N ILE A 110 -11.06 -0.47 -8.19
CA ILE A 110 -10.05 -1.50 -7.94
C ILE A 110 -10.62 -2.84 -8.41
N ASN A 111 -9.96 -3.49 -9.35
CA ASN A 111 -10.35 -4.83 -9.78
C ASN A 111 -9.81 -5.89 -8.80
N PHE A 112 -8.53 -5.75 -8.44
CA PHE A 112 -7.86 -6.57 -7.45
C PHE A 112 -6.60 -5.86 -6.94
N ILE A 113 -6.01 -6.41 -5.89
CA ILE A 113 -4.80 -5.90 -5.24
C ILE A 113 -3.74 -6.99 -5.29
N GLU A 114 -2.50 -6.61 -5.58
CA GLU A 114 -1.32 -7.45 -5.35
C GLU A 114 -0.52 -6.86 -4.20
N TYR A 115 0.14 -7.69 -3.41
CA TYR A 115 0.96 -7.23 -2.30
C TYR A 115 2.11 -8.20 -2.04
N GLY A 116 3.22 -7.65 -1.57
CA GLY A 116 4.42 -8.42 -1.22
C GLY A 116 4.51 -8.63 0.29
N ILE A 117 4.79 -9.85 0.73
CA ILE A 117 5.11 -10.18 2.12
C ILE A 117 6.46 -10.88 2.16
N ASP A 118 7.29 -10.51 3.11
CA ASP A 118 8.59 -11.14 3.33
C ASP A 118 8.50 -12.66 3.46
N LYS A 119 9.48 -13.34 2.87
CA LYS A 119 9.66 -14.77 3.02
C LYS A 119 10.10 -15.07 4.45
N ASP A 120 9.67 -16.22 4.95
CA ASP A 120 10.10 -16.71 6.26
C ASP A 120 11.64 -16.73 6.38
N GLU A 121 12.32 -17.22 5.35
CA GLU A 121 13.77 -17.23 5.23
C GLU A 121 14.18 -17.01 3.77
N PHE A 122 15.28 -16.31 3.56
CA PHE A 122 15.87 -16.07 2.24
C PHE A 122 17.39 -16.04 2.32
N GLU A 123 18.07 -16.29 1.20
CA GLU A 123 19.53 -16.37 1.14
C GLU A 123 20.10 -15.11 0.46
N ILE A 124 20.98 -14.40 1.16
CA ILE A 124 21.77 -13.29 0.59
C ILE A 124 23.24 -13.65 0.72
N ASN A 125 23.96 -13.67 -0.41
CA ASN A 125 25.40 -13.92 -0.47
C ASN A 125 25.84 -15.21 0.27
N GLY A 126 25.09 -16.30 0.15
CA GLY A 126 25.43 -17.57 0.82
C GLY A 126 24.99 -17.64 2.29
N THR A 127 24.36 -16.59 2.82
CA THR A 127 23.91 -16.51 4.22
C THR A 127 22.39 -16.58 4.27
N LEU A 128 21.86 -17.53 5.02
CA LEU A 128 20.43 -17.64 5.30
C LEU A 128 20.04 -16.58 6.34
N ILE A 129 19.09 -15.74 5.97
CA ILE A 129 18.54 -14.66 6.78
C ILE A 129 17.07 -14.98 7.06
N LYS A 130 16.60 -14.63 8.25
CA LYS A 130 15.18 -14.71 8.60
C LYS A 130 14.50 -13.42 8.19
N GLY A 131 13.42 -13.51 7.43
CA GLY A 131 12.61 -12.34 7.09
C GLY A 131 11.70 -11.91 8.24
N GLU A 132 11.06 -10.77 8.05
CA GLU A 132 10.07 -10.25 8.99
C GLU A 132 8.68 -10.73 8.61
N LYS A 133 8.07 -11.54 9.49
CA LYS A 133 6.70 -12.01 9.27
C LYS A 133 5.73 -10.84 9.46
N ASP A 134 4.63 -10.86 8.71
CA ASP A 134 3.49 -9.96 8.90
C ASP A 134 3.74 -8.48 8.53
N VAL A 135 4.78 -8.15 7.75
CA VAL A 135 5.02 -6.82 7.16
C VAL A 135 4.89 -6.84 5.64
N PHE A 136 4.49 -5.72 5.06
CA PHE A 136 4.34 -5.59 3.60
C PHE A 136 5.59 -4.95 2.99
N LYS A 137 6.01 -5.41 1.82
CA LYS A 137 7.05 -4.74 1.02
C LYS A 137 6.46 -3.74 0.03
N PHE A 138 5.27 -4.04 -0.48
CA PHE A 138 4.53 -3.17 -1.40
C PHE A 138 3.05 -3.54 -1.43
N ILE A 139 2.26 -2.63 -1.99
CA ILE A 139 0.89 -2.84 -2.43
C ILE A 139 0.70 -2.31 -3.84
N ARG A 140 0.02 -3.05 -4.70
CA ARG A 140 -0.33 -2.64 -6.05
C ARG A 140 -1.84 -2.69 -6.26
N LEU A 141 -2.40 -1.53 -6.57
CA LEU A 141 -3.82 -1.36 -6.87
C LEU A 141 -4.02 -1.52 -8.39
N ASN A 142 -4.62 -2.64 -8.79
CA ASN A 142 -4.88 -2.95 -10.20
C ASN A 142 -6.29 -2.51 -10.58
N CYS A 143 -6.38 -1.46 -11.40
CA CYS A 143 -7.61 -0.90 -11.95
C CYS A 143 -7.67 -1.15 -13.46
N ASN A 144 -8.82 -0.93 -14.10
CA ASN A 144 -9.03 -1.25 -15.52
C ASN A 144 -7.97 -0.70 -16.51
N LYS A 145 -7.43 0.48 -16.24
CA LYS A 145 -6.44 1.15 -17.12
C LYS A 145 -5.19 1.63 -16.38
N LEU A 146 -5.05 1.28 -15.11
CA LEU A 146 -4.00 1.79 -14.22
C LEU A 146 -3.60 0.66 -13.28
N ASN A 147 -2.31 0.39 -13.22
CA ASN A 147 -1.72 -0.42 -12.16
C ASN A 147 -0.79 0.51 -11.41
N LEU A 148 -1.07 0.76 -10.13
CA LEU A 148 -0.27 1.69 -9.35
C LEU A 148 0.29 0.97 -8.14
N THR A 149 1.62 0.98 -8.04
CA THR A 149 2.40 0.31 -7.00
C THR A 149 2.86 1.36 -5.99
N ILE A 150 2.60 1.11 -4.71
CA ILE A 150 3.09 1.87 -3.56
C ILE A 150 4.03 0.96 -2.79
N PHE A 151 5.21 1.45 -2.48
CA PHE A 151 6.31 0.69 -1.87
C PHE A 151 7.21 1.63 -1.08
N GLU A 152 8.12 1.07 -0.28
CA GLU A 152 9.11 1.88 0.41
C GLU A 152 10.16 2.40 -0.58
N GLY A 153 10.20 3.73 -0.77
CA GLY A 153 11.04 4.40 -1.76
C GLY A 153 12.50 4.56 -1.30
N GLY A 154 12.80 4.22 -0.05
CA GLY A 154 14.12 4.26 0.56
C GLY A 154 14.09 5.04 1.88
N ALA A 155 15.21 5.65 2.28
CA ALA A 155 15.26 6.42 3.54
C ALA A 155 14.37 7.70 3.57
N THR A 156 13.57 7.94 2.54
CA THR A 156 12.83 9.19 2.33
C THR A 156 11.32 9.05 2.28
N GLY A 157 10.76 7.83 2.41
CA GLY A 157 9.31 7.58 2.44
C GLY A 157 8.76 6.82 1.23
N LEU A 158 7.44 6.88 1.04
CA LEU A 158 6.68 6.04 0.11
C LEU A 158 6.90 6.42 -1.35
N GLY A 159 7.42 5.47 -2.11
CA GLY A 159 7.48 5.51 -3.57
C GLY A 159 6.15 5.15 -4.21
N VAL A 160 5.81 5.82 -5.31
CA VAL A 160 4.60 5.55 -6.10
C VAL A 160 4.99 5.42 -7.58
N SER A 161 4.58 4.32 -8.21
CA SER A 161 4.88 4.07 -9.63
C SER A 161 3.68 3.50 -10.37
N ASP A 162 3.42 4.00 -11.58
CA ASP A 162 2.47 3.44 -12.54
C ASP A 162 3.14 2.56 -13.60
N ASP A 163 4.46 2.33 -13.48
CA ASP A 163 5.19 1.36 -14.28
C ASP A 163 4.87 -0.07 -13.83
N LYS A 164 4.42 -0.89 -14.77
CA LYS A 164 4.08 -2.30 -14.53
C LYS A 164 5.31 -3.14 -14.24
N ASP A 165 6.47 -2.71 -14.73
CA ASP A 165 7.75 -3.40 -14.61
C ASP A 165 8.67 -2.73 -13.56
N VAL A 166 8.09 -1.92 -12.66
CA VAL A 166 8.83 -1.29 -11.57
C VAL A 166 9.60 -2.36 -10.79
N LYS A 167 10.93 -2.18 -10.73
CA LYS A 167 11.79 -3.05 -9.93
C LYS A 167 11.67 -2.64 -8.48
N LEU A 168 11.11 -3.54 -7.68
CA LEU A 168 11.10 -3.39 -6.24
C LEU A 168 12.46 -3.83 -5.70
N ASN A 169 12.94 -3.14 -4.67
CA ASN A 169 14.16 -3.54 -4.00
C ASN A 169 13.96 -4.89 -3.32
N PHE A 170 14.99 -5.75 -3.39
CA PHE A 170 15.01 -7.03 -2.69
C PHE A 170 13.86 -7.97 -3.09
N ASP A 171 13.57 -8.10 -4.39
CA ASP A 171 12.48 -8.96 -4.90
C ASP A 171 12.69 -10.45 -4.61
N GLU A 172 13.92 -10.85 -4.31
CA GLU A 172 14.24 -12.19 -3.82
C GLU A 172 13.78 -12.44 -2.38
N THR A 173 13.48 -11.41 -1.58
CA THR A 173 13.20 -11.55 -0.13
C THR A 173 11.72 -11.71 0.18
N PHE A 174 10.81 -11.47 -0.78
CA PHE A 174 9.37 -11.53 -0.55
C PHE A 174 8.63 -12.43 -1.55
N ASP A 175 7.44 -12.88 -1.15
CA ASP A 175 6.48 -13.56 -2.00
C ASP A 175 5.34 -12.60 -2.37
N ILE A 176 4.82 -12.73 -3.60
CA ILE A 176 3.72 -11.91 -4.11
C ILE A 176 2.41 -12.67 -3.97
N TYR A 177 1.40 -12.00 -3.42
CA TYR A 177 0.03 -12.47 -3.27
C TYR A 177 -0.94 -11.57 -4.02
N ASP A 178 -2.11 -12.09 -4.38
CA ASP A 178 -3.17 -11.31 -5.01
C ASP A 178 -4.55 -11.61 -4.42
N THR A 179 -5.46 -10.64 -4.54
CA THR A 179 -6.84 -10.73 -4.04
C THR A 179 -7.83 -11.19 -5.09
N LYS A 180 -7.40 -11.73 -6.25
CA LYS A 180 -8.34 -12.22 -7.27
C LYS A 180 -9.15 -13.37 -6.67
N GLU A 181 -10.45 -13.37 -6.95
CA GLU A 181 -11.25 -14.55 -6.64
C GLU A 181 -10.68 -15.75 -7.43
N LYS A 182 -10.23 -16.78 -6.72
CA LYS A 182 -9.89 -18.06 -7.35
C LYS A 182 -11.19 -18.62 -7.93
N THR A 183 -11.42 -18.40 -9.21
CA THR A 183 -12.50 -19.06 -9.94
C THR A 183 -12.37 -20.56 -9.71
N THR A 184 -13.31 -21.14 -8.95
CA THR A 184 -13.42 -22.57 -8.77
C THR A 184 -13.78 -23.17 -10.13
N ALA A 185 -12.77 -23.58 -10.88
CA ALA A 185 -12.96 -24.42 -12.05
C ALA A 185 -13.46 -25.79 -11.57
N ASN A 186 -14.78 -25.96 -11.45
CA ASN A 186 -15.41 -27.26 -11.34
C ASN A 186 -16.91 -27.20 -11.65
N ARG A 187 -17.29 -27.62 -12.86
CA ARG A 187 -18.18 -28.77 -13.10
C ARG A 187 -18.54 -28.86 -14.58
N GLY A 188 -17.82 -29.73 -15.28
CA GLY A 188 -18.11 -30.14 -16.65
C GLY A 188 -17.54 -31.52 -16.95
N LEU A 189 -17.57 -32.43 -15.96
CA LEU A 189 -17.47 -33.86 -16.27
C LEU A 189 -18.86 -34.29 -16.76
N ALA A 190 -18.99 -34.27 -18.09
CA ALA A 190 -20.03 -34.99 -18.79
C ALA A 190 -19.89 -36.48 -18.44
N LEU A 191 -20.99 -37.06 -17.94
CA LEU A 191 -21.29 -38.48 -18.07
C LEU A 191 -22.35 -38.62 -19.14
#